data_AF-A0AAX4NEM9-F1
#
_entry.id   AF-A0AAX4NEM9-F1
#
_cell.length_a   1.000
_cell.length_b   1.000
_cell.length_c   1.000
_cell.angle_alpha   90.00
_cell.angle_beta   90.00
_cell.angle_gamma   90.00
#
_symmetry.space_group_name_H-M   'P 1'
#
loop_
_entity.id
_entity.type
_entity.pdbx_description
1 polymer ?
#
loop_
_entity_poly.entity_id
_entity_poly.type
_entity_poly.pdbx_seq_one_letter_code
_entity_poly.pdbx_strand_id
1 'polypeptide(L)' 'MMASAKLVYGKNPIAMINRPGTQPMDLFTRNLGIKEAVSAIGVGDQHSGLHSPGEMVSIDNFFRGVKHTYSFLKQFT' A
#
# COMPACT_ATOMS: atom_id res chain seq x y z
N MET A 1 -7.73 -0.29 6.87
CA MET A 1 -7.09 -0.38 5.54
C MET A 1 -8.05 -0.06 4.38
N MET A 2 -9.10 -0.86 4.14
CA MET A 2 -9.96 -0.63 2.97
C MET A 2 -10.80 0.66 3.07
N ALA A 3 -11.29 0.99 4.27
CA ALA A 3 -12.05 2.22 4.51
C ALA A 3 -11.22 3.49 4.27
N SER A 4 -9.99 3.54 4.80
CA SER A 4 -9.05 4.65 4.59
C SER A 4 -8.68 4.81 3.11
N ALA A 5 -8.51 3.70 2.37
CA ALA A 5 -8.25 3.74 0.94
C ALA A 5 -9.46 4.33 0.18
N LYS A 6 -10.66 3.82 0.45
CA LYS A 6 -11.89 4.32 -0.18
C LYS A 6 -12.11 5.81 0.06
N LEU A 7 -11.81 6.30 1.27
CA LEU A 7 -11.91 7.71 1.64
C LEU A 7 -10.96 8.60 0.82
N VAL A 8 -9.72 8.18 0.61
CA VAL A 8 -8.70 9.01 -0.09
C VAL A 8 -8.83 8.93 -1.60
N TYR A 9 -9.11 7.74 -2.15
CA TYR A 9 -9.12 7.52 -3.59
C TYR A 9 -10.52 7.61 -4.21
N GLY A 10 -11.58 7.69 -3.41
CA GLY A 10 -12.97 7.82 -3.88
C GLY A 10 -13.51 6.59 -4.63
N LYS A 11 -12.77 5.48 -4.61
CA LYS A 11 -13.10 4.22 -5.31
C LYS A 11 -12.97 3.05 -4.36
N ASN A 12 -13.69 1.95 -4.64
CA ASN A 12 -13.51 0.72 -3.88
C ASN A 12 -12.11 0.15 -4.13
N PRO A 13 -11.30 -0.11 -3.09
CA PRO A 13 -9.99 -0.72 -3.24
C PRO A 13 -10.11 -2.18 -3.69
N ILE A 14 -9.15 -2.63 -4.48
CA ILE A 14 -9.06 -4.03 -4.91
C ILE A 14 -8.27 -4.79 -3.86
N ALA A 15 -8.88 -5.83 -3.29
CA ALA A 15 -8.20 -6.77 -2.41
C ALA A 15 -7.67 -7.95 -3.23
N MET A 16 -6.39 -8.26 -3.05
CA MET A 16 -5.75 -9.44 -3.62
C MET A 16 -5.24 -10.33 -2.48
N ILE A 17 -5.34 -11.65 -2.65
CA ILE A 17 -4.83 -12.61 -1.66
C ILE A 17 -3.30 -12.48 -1.54
N ASN A 18 -2.62 -12.30 -2.67
CA ASN A 18 -1.17 -12.08 -2.76
C ASN A 18 -0.78 -11.39 -4.06
N ARG A 19 0.48 -10.95 -4.16
CA ARG A 19 1.11 -10.45 -5.39
C ARG A 19 2.08 -11.51 -5.94
N PRO A 20 2.36 -11.52 -7.26
CA PRO A 20 3.33 -12.46 -7.85
C PRO A 20 4.79 -12.14 -7.47
N GLY A 21 5.06 -10.90 -7.06
CA GLY A 21 6.37 -10.52 -6.51
C GLY A 21 6.59 -11.07 -5.10
N THR A 22 7.86 -11.16 -4.70
CA THR A 22 8.24 -11.60 -3.34
C THR A 22 8.50 -10.40 -2.44
N GLN A 23 7.99 -10.45 -1.22
CA GLN A 23 8.35 -9.57 -0.11
C GLN A 23 8.57 -10.49 1.11
N PRO A 24 9.51 -10.20 2.03
CA PRO A 24 9.79 -11.05 3.19
C PRO A 24 8.71 -10.96 4.29
N MET A 25 7.42 -11.00 3.93
CA MET A 25 6.28 -10.93 4.86
C MET A 25 6.28 -12.10 5.85
N ASP A 26 6.76 -13.27 5.43
CA ASP A 26 6.86 -14.46 6.29
C ASP A 26 7.76 -14.27 7.50
N LEU A 27 8.77 -13.39 7.44
CA LEU A 27 9.59 -13.06 8.62
C LEU A 27 8.74 -12.42 9.73
N PHE A 28 7.73 -11.62 9.36
CA PHE A 28 6.86 -10.97 10.34
C PHE A 28 5.73 -11.89 10.79
N THR A 29 5.09 -12.61 9.86
CA THR A 29 3.92 -13.42 10.19
C THR A 29 4.28 -14.72 10.87
N ARG A 30 5.36 -15.40 10.43
CA ARG A 30 5.77 -16.70 10.98
C ARG A 30 6.79 -16.56 12.10
N ASN A 31 7.85 -15.78 11.89
CA ASN A 31 8.94 -15.73 12.88
C ASN A 31 8.58 -14.80 14.05
N LEU A 32 7.91 -13.67 13.80
CA LEU A 32 7.48 -12.73 14.85
C LEU A 32 6.03 -12.95 15.31
N GLY A 33 5.27 -13.84 14.66
CA GLY A 33 3.91 -14.18 15.04
C GLY A 33 2.86 -13.09 14.78
N ILE A 34 3.15 -12.08 13.96
CA ILE A 34 2.22 -11.00 13.63
C ILE A 34 1.21 -11.48 12.58
N LYS A 35 0.06 -11.98 13.03
CA LYS A 35 -0.96 -12.59 12.17
C LYS A 35 -1.72 -11.60 11.28
N GLU A 36 -1.87 -10.36 11.74
CA GLU A 36 -2.60 -9.31 11.02
C GLU A 36 -1.65 -8.44 10.20
N ALA A 37 -1.22 -8.97 9.05
CA ALA A 37 -0.29 -8.29 8.15
C ALA A 37 -0.95 -7.90 6.82
N VAL A 38 -0.61 -6.73 6.30
CA VAL A 38 -1.07 -6.23 5.01
C VAL A 38 -0.01 -5.35 4.35
N SER A 39 0.09 -5.40 3.02
CA SER A 39 0.92 -4.50 2.20
C SER A 39 0.00 -3.74 1.25
N ALA A 40 -0.26 -2.44 1.50
CA ALA A 40 -1.36 -1.73 0.84
C ALA A 40 -1.18 -0.22 0.59
N ILE A 41 -0.28 0.47 1.30
CA ILE A 41 -0.05 1.90 1.07
C ILE A 41 1.19 2.05 0.19
N GLY A 42 1.01 2.67 -0.96
CA GLY A 42 2.08 2.97 -1.91
C GLY A 42 1.79 4.28 -2.64
N VAL A 43 2.85 4.84 -3.23
CA VAL A 43 2.79 6.09 -4.01
C VAL A 43 2.94 5.84 -5.52
N GLY A 44 3.42 4.67 -5.92
CA GLY A 44 3.54 4.31 -7.33
C GLY A 44 2.25 3.76 -7.94
N ASP A 45 2.20 3.72 -9.26
CA ASP A 45 1.15 3.06 -10.04
C ASP A 45 1.75 2.16 -11.13
N GLN A 46 0.92 1.62 -12.04
CA GLN A 46 1.40 0.69 -13.08
C GLN A 46 2.39 1.32 -14.08
N HIS A 47 2.55 2.65 -14.08
CA HIS A 47 3.47 3.38 -14.95
C HIS A 47 4.73 3.84 -14.22
N SER A 48 4.87 3.55 -12.93
CA SER A 48 6.03 3.97 -12.13
C SER A 48 7.35 3.33 -12.56
N GLY A 49 7.33 2.23 -13.31
CA GLY A 49 8.55 1.64 -13.86
C GLY A 49 9.55 1.18 -12.80
N LEU A 50 9.07 0.58 -11.70
CA LEU A 50 9.93 0.08 -10.62
C LEU A 50 11.05 -0.81 -11.17
N HIS A 51 12.29 -0.55 -10.75
CA HIS A 51 13.48 -1.26 -11.23
C HIS A 51 13.76 -1.11 -12.74
N SER A 52 13.26 -0.04 -13.37
CA SER A 52 13.51 0.27 -14.78
C SER A 52 13.99 1.72 -14.96
N PRO A 53 14.72 2.06 -16.03
CA PRO A 53 15.10 3.44 -16.32
C PRO A 53 13.87 4.35 -16.40
N GLY A 54 13.99 5.57 -15.87
CA GLY A 54 12.87 6.52 -15.82
C GLY A 54 11.83 6.21 -14.74
N GLU A 55 12.20 5.41 -13.73
CA GLU A 55 11.37 5.19 -12.54
C GLU A 55 10.88 6.51 -11.94
N MET A 56 9.58 6.62 -11.71
CA MET A 56 8.97 7.87 -11.30
C MET A 56 7.70 7.67 -10.46
N VAL A 57 7.33 8.75 -9.79
CA VAL A 57 6.10 8.86 -9.03
C VAL A 57 5.39 10.15 -9.42
N SER A 58 4.07 10.07 -9.63
CA SER A 58 3.26 11.28 -9.76
C SER A 58 3.25 12.05 -8.43
N ILE A 59 3.39 13.38 -8.50
CA ILE A 59 3.26 14.25 -7.33
C ILE A 59 1.89 14.07 -6.66
N ASP A 60 0.82 13.88 -7.44
CA ASP A 60 -0.53 13.64 -6.90
C ASP A 60 -0.59 12.31 -6.12
N ASN A 61 -0.01 11.23 -6.66
CA ASN A 61 0.02 9.95 -5.96
C ASN A 61 0.86 10.02 -4.68
N PHE A 62 1.96 10.78 -4.69
CA PHE A 62 2.77 11.00 -3.49
C PHE A 62 1.93 11.62 -2.37
N PHE A 63 1.24 12.73 -2.63
CA PHE A 63 0.39 13.39 -1.63
C PHE A 63 -0.82 12.53 -1.22
N ARG A 64 -1.41 11.77 -2.14
CA ARG A 64 -2.46 10.80 -1.81
C ARG A 64 -1.95 9.68 -0.91
N GLY A 65 -0.73 9.19 -1.13
CA GLY A 65 -0.09 8.20 -0.26
C GLY A 65 0.07 8.73 1.17
N VAL A 66 0.56 9.96 1.32
CA VAL A 66 0.64 10.63 2.64
C VAL A 66 -0.73 10.73 3.30
N LYS A 67 -1.74 11.21 2.56
CA LYS A 67 -3.12 11.31 3.06
C LYS A 67 -3.69 9.94 3.43
N HIS A 68 -3.38 8.89 2.66
CA HIS A 68 -3.82 7.53 2.94
C HIS A 68 -3.22 6.99 4.24
N THR A 69 -1.91 7.18 4.47
CA THR A 69 -1.26 6.83 5.73
C THR A 69 -1.91 7.56 6.90
N TYR A 70 -2.11 8.87 6.78
CA TYR A 70 -2.77 9.66 7.82
C TYR A 70 -4.19 9.15 8.12
N SER A 71 -5.02 8.96 7.09
CA SER A 71 -6.38 8.44 7.26
C SER A 71 -6.40 7.03 7.83
N PHE A 72 -5.44 6.17 7.48
CA PHE A 72 -5.32 4.83 8.05
C PHE A 72 -4.99 4.91 9.54
N LEU A 73 -3.96 5.65 9.93
CA LEU A 73 -3.56 5.79 11.34
C LEU A 73 -4.70 6.36 12.19
N LYS A 74 -5.39 7.40 11.70
CA LYS A 74 -6.55 8.00 12.38
C LYS A 74 -7.75 7.07 12.59
N GLN A 75 -7.91 6.05 11.75
CA GLN A 75 -8.97 5.06 11.88
C GLN A 75 -8.54 3.83 12.66
N PHE A 76 -7.23 3.60 12.79
CA PHE A 76 -6.65 2.42 13.41
C PHE A 76 -6.42 2.61 14.92
N THR A 77 -6.17 3.85 15.36
CA THR A 77 -6.21 4.27 16.78
C THR A 77 -7.59 4.74 17.19
#